data_AF-A0A9X7VZ02-F1
#
_entry.id   AF-A0A9X7VZ02-F1
#
_cell.length_a   1.000
_cell.length_b   1.000
_cell.length_c   1.000
_cell.angle_alpha   90.00
_cell.angle_beta   90.00
_cell.angle_gamma   90.00
#
_symmetry.space_group_name_H-M   'P 1'
#
loop_
_entity.id
_entity.type
_entity.pdbx_description
1 polymer ?
#
loop_
_entity_poly.entity_id
_entity_poly.type
_entity_poly.pdbx_seq_one_letter_code
_entity_poly.pdbx_strand_id
1 'polypeptide(L)' 'MKQGIRLWVIWIFALVTGIYGTAITYQGITTVHHIDLLYGVPIFLFGVWITGNIWGSARQAYRRQRAKA' A
#
# COMPACT_ATOMS: atom_id res chain seq x y z
N MET A 1 -9.45 -5.85 -19.60
CA MET A 1 -9.32 -6.53 -18.28
C MET A 1 -10.41 -5.99 -17.36
N LYS A 2 -11.24 -6.86 -16.76
CA LYS A 2 -12.36 -6.45 -15.88
C LYS A 2 -11.82 -5.59 -14.73
N GLN A 3 -12.45 -4.45 -14.44
CA GLN A 3 -12.00 -3.48 -13.42
C GLN A 3 -11.67 -4.12 -12.05
N GLY A 4 -12.37 -5.20 -11.68
CA GLY A 4 -12.11 -5.97 -10.45
C GLY A 4 -10.73 -6.65 -10.40
N ILE A 5 -10.21 -7.13 -11.54
CA ILE A 5 -8.86 -7.75 -11.61
C ILE A 5 -7.78 -6.69 -11.37
N ARG A 6 -7.99 -5.47 -11.89
CA ARG A 6 -7.07 -4.34 -11.67
C ARG A 6 -7.01 -3.96 -10.19
N LEU A 7 -8.15 -3.96 -9.49
CA LEU A 7 -8.21 -3.62 -8.07
C LEU A 7 -7.49 -4.67 -7.20
N TRP A 8 -7.70 -5.96 -7.50
CA TRP A 8 -7.02 -7.06 -6.83
C TRP A 8 -5.49 -7.00 -6.97
N VAL A 9 -5.00 -6.70 -8.17
CA VAL A 9 -3.56 -6.54 -8.42
C VAL A 9 -3.00 -5.38 -7.60
N ILE A 10 -3.66 -4.21 -7.59
CA ILE A 10 -3.22 -3.06 -6.81
C ILE A 10 -3.23 -3.39 -5.31
N TRP A 11 -4.20 -4.18 -4.83
CA TRP A 11 -4.27 -4.62 -3.45
C TRP A 11 -3.11 -5.55 -3.06
N ILE A 12 -2.81 -6.53 -3.91
CA ILE A 12 -1.66 -7.43 -3.70
C ILE A 12 -0.36 -6.63 -3.70
N PHE A 13 -0.18 -5.70 -4.63
CA PHE A 13 1.00 -4.83 -4.66
C PHE A 13 1.15 -4.00 -3.39
N ALA A 14 0.06 -3.39 -2.91
CA ALA A 14 0.05 -2.61 -1.67
C ALA A 14 0.42 -3.46 -0.44
N LEU A 15 -0.07 -4.70 -0.41
CA LEU A 15 0.17 -5.63 0.68
C LEU A 15 1.63 -6.11 0.69
N VAL A 16 2.18 -6.42 -0.49
CA VAL A 16 3.59 -6.80 -0.65
C VAL A 16 4.52 -5.64 -0.27
N THR A 17 4.28 -4.42 -0.77
CA THR A 17 5.11 -3.25 -0.38
C THR A 17 4.97 -2.89 1.09
N GLY A 18 3.78 -3.04 1.68
CA GLY A 18 3.55 -2.85 3.11
C GLY A 18 4.35 -3.83 3.96
N ILE A 19 4.22 -5.14 3.72
CA ILE A 19 4.93 -6.18 4.49
C ILE A 19 6.43 -6.06 4.30
N TYR A 20 6.90 -5.97 3.06
CA TYR A 20 8.32 -5.94 2.74
C TYR A 20 8.99 -4.63 3.21
N GLY A 21 8.33 -3.48 3.01
CA GLY A 21 8.81 -2.19 3.51
C GLY A 21 8.90 -2.15 5.03
N THR A 22 7.91 -2.73 5.74
CA THR A 22 7.94 -2.81 7.21
C THR A 22 9.09 -3.72 7.68
N ALA A 23 9.28 -4.87 7.03
CA ALA A 23 10.35 -5.81 7.37
C ALA A 23 11.75 -5.18 7.19
N ILE A 24 12.01 -4.53 6.05
CA ILE A 24 13.29 -3.84 5.79
C ILE A 24 13.50 -2.68 6.76
N THR A 25 12.45 -1.89 7.02
CA THR A 25 12.54 -0.76 7.97
C THR A 25 12.87 -1.27 9.37
N TYR A 26 12.22 -2.35 9.82
CA TYR A 26 12.51 -2.97 11.11
C TYR A 26 13.94 -3.51 11.18
N GLN A 27 14.42 -4.14 10.09
CA GLN A 27 15.79 -4.65 9.99
C GLN A 27 16.83 -3.52 10.01
N GLY A 28 16.57 -2.40 9.33
CA GLY A 28 17.43 -1.21 9.34
C GLY A 28 17.43 -0.43 10.67
N ILE A 29 16.38 -0.55 11.48
CA ILE A 29 16.34 -0.02 12.86
C ILE A 29 17.14 -0.92 13.81
N THR A 30 17.05 -2.24 13.63
CA THR A 30 17.61 -3.22 14.57
C THR A 30 19.05 -3.63 14.27
N THR A 31 19.58 -3.29 13.08
CA THR A 31 20.95 -3.59 12.69
C THR A 31 21.82 -2.33 12.57
N VAL A 32 23.14 -2.52 12.66
CA VAL A 32 24.15 -1.44 12.56
C VAL A 32 24.18 -0.82 11.15
N HIS A 33 23.65 -1.52 10.13
CA HIS A 33 23.63 -1.07 8.74
C HIS A 33 22.34 -0.31 8.43
N HIS A 34 22.28 0.95 8.85
CA HIS A 34 21.15 1.85 8.64
C HIS A 34 20.87 2.20 7.17
N ILE A 35 21.68 1.74 6.21
CA ILE A 35 21.42 1.90 4.78
C ILE A 35 20.07 1.29 4.38
N ASP A 36 19.64 0.24 5.08
CA ASP A 36 18.35 -0.41 4.83
C ASP A 36 17.16 0.53 5.10
N LEU A 37 17.30 1.55 5.95
CA LEU A 37 16.28 2.58 6.16
C LEU A 37 16.07 3.47 4.93
N LEU A 38 17.13 3.72 4.16
CA LEU A 38 17.06 4.54 2.95
C LEU A 38 16.16 3.90 1.88
N TYR A 39 16.08 2.57 1.87
CA TYR A 39 15.22 1.81 0.96
C TYR A 39 13.89 1.42 1.60
N GLY A 40 13.90 1.04 2.89
CA GLY A 40 12.71 0.61 3.62
C GLY A 40 11.66 1.71 3.79
N VAL A 41 12.08 2.93 4.15
CA VAL A 41 11.16 4.05 4.41
C VAL A 41 10.40 4.47 3.13
N PRO A 42 11.05 4.69 1.97
CA PRO A 42 10.32 4.99 0.73
C PRO A 42 9.37 3.88 0.30
N ILE A 43 9.79 2.61 0.41
CA ILE A 43 8.94 1.45 0.05
C ILE A 43 7.72 1.38 0.97
N PHE A 44 7.90 1.61 2.27
CA PHE A 44 6.82 1.64 3.25
C PHE A 44 5.85 2.79 2.98
N LEU A 45 6.36 4.02 2.79
CA LEU A 45 5.54 5.19 2.48
C LEU A 45 4.77 5.01 1.16
N PHE A 46 5.38 4.37 0.17
CA PHE A 46 4.72 4.02 -1.08
C PHE A 46 3.57 3.02 -0.86
N GLY A 47 3.77 1.98 -0.04
CA GLY A 47 2.72 1.05 0.36
C GLY A 47 1.56 1.74 1.08
N VAL A 48 1.85 2.64 2.02
CA VAL A 48 0.84 3.46 2.72
C VAL A 48 0.08 4.35 1.74
N TRP A 49 0.78 5.02 0.82
CA TRP A 49 0.18 5.89 -0.18
C TRP A 49 -0.77 5.12 -1.12
N ILE A 50 -0.36 3.96 -1.63
CA ILE A 50 -1.23 3.12 -2.46
C ILE A 50 -2.48 2.71 -1.66
N THR A 51 -2.29 2.21 -0.44
CA THR A 51 -3.39 1.75 0.41
C THR A 51 -4.39 2.87 0.69
N GLY A 52 -3.92 4.08 1.01
CA GLY A 52 -4.77 5.26 1.20
C GLY A 52 -5.57 5.64 -0.04
N ASN A 53 -4.98 5.57 -1.23
CA ASN A 53 -5.67 5.85 -2.50
C ASN A 53 -6.74 4.79 -2.82
N ILE A 54 -6.46 3.51 -2.55
CA ILE A 54 -7.46 2.43 -2.69
C ILE A 54 -8.63 2.70 -1.74
N TRP A 55 -8.36 3.00 -0.48
CA TRP A 55 -9.41 3.28 0.50
C TRP A 55 -10.28 4.49 0.09
N GLY A 56 -9.64 5.58 -0.33
CA GLY A 56 -10.32 6.78 -0.81
C GLY A 56 -11.22 6.49 -2.02
N SER A 57 -10.71 5.77 -3.02
CA SER A 57 -11.46 5.41 -4.21
C SER A 57 -12.60 4.42 -3.91
N ALA A 58 -12.39 3.43 -3.04
CA ALA A 58 -13.42 2.51 -2.57
C ALA A 58 -14.54 3.25 -1.83
N ARG A 59 -14.20 4.21 -0.95
CA ARG A 59 -15.18 5.02 -0.22
C ARG A 59 -16.00 5.90 -1.16
N GLN A 60 -15.38 6.50 -2.18
CA GLN A 60 -16.10 7.25 -3.20
C GLN A 60 -17.02 6.37 -4.04
N ALA A 61 -16.56 5.17 -4.43
CA ALA A 61 -17.38 4.20 -5.16
C ALA A 61 -18.61 3.78 -4.32
N TYR A 62 -18.42 3.49 -3.04
CA TYR A 62 -19.50 3.15 -2.11
C TYR A 62 -20.53 4.29 -1.98
N ARG A 63 -20.07 5.54 -1.81
CA ARG A 63 -20.98 6.71 -1.76
C ARG A 63 -21.78 6.89 -3.04
N ARG A 64 -21.17 6.66 -4.21
CA ARG A 64 -21.86 6.73 -5.51
C ARG A 64 -22.88 5.62 -5.70
N GLN A 65 -22.60 4.41 -5.21
CA GLN A 65 -23.55 3.31 -5.23
C GLN A 65 -24.74 3.60 -4.30
N ARG A 66 -24.47 4.12 -3.11
CA ARG A 66 -25.50 4.45 -2.12
C ARG A 66 -26.36 5.65 -2.50
N ALA A 67 -25.85 6.59 -3.28
CA ALA A 67 -26.61 7.74 -3.80
C ALA A 67 -27.50 7.39 -5.01
N LYS A 68 -27.28 6.22 -5.62
CA LYS A 68 -28.06 5.70 -6.74
C LYS A 68 -29.08 4.63 -6.32
N ALA A 69 -29.04 4.18 -5.06
CA ALA A 69 -29.97 3.24 -4.44
C ALA A 69 -30.99 4.04 -3.63
#